data_AF-A0A849ISN4-F1
#
_entry.id   AF-A0A849ISN4-F1
#
_cell.length_a   1.000
_cell.length_b   1.000
_cell.length_c   1.000
_cell.angle_alpha   90.00
_cell.angle_beta   90.00
_cell.angle_gamma   90.00
#
_symmetry.space_group_name_H-M   'P 1'
#
loop_
_entity.id
_entity.type
_entity.pdbx_description
1 polymer ?
#
loop_
_entity_poly.entity_id
_entity_poly.type
_entity_poly.pdbx_seq_one_letter_code
_entity_poly.pdbx_strand_id
1 'polypeptide(L)' 'MTIENGLSRAEGITEVAVDVEAKTVKVTFEEPLVGVDALLSKLDDLGYPAHQG' A
#
# COMPACT_ATOMS: atom_id res chain seq x y z
N MET A 1 -13.74 1.28 4.89
CA MET A 1 -12.77 0.48 4.11
C MET A 1 -11.41 0.71 4.75
N THR A 2 -10.62 -0.34 4.93
CA THR A 2 -9.30 -0.23 5.59
C THR A 2 -8.21 -0.21 4.52
N ILE A 3 -7.10 0.50 4.77
CA ILE A 3 -5.92 0.58 3.89
C ILE A 3 -5.47 -0.83 3.45
N GLU A 4 -5.46 -1.80 4.36
CA GLU A 4 -5.16 -3.22 4.10
C GLU A 4 -5.99 -3.80 2.95
N ASN A 5 -7.30 -3.60 2.99
CA ASN A 5 -8.22 -4.18 2.03
C ASN A 5 -8.12 -3.47 0.66
N GLY A 6 -7.82 -2.16 0.66
CA GLY A 6 -7.61 -1.38 -0.56
C GLY A 6 -6.31 -1.76 -1.29
N LEU A 7 -5.24 -1.96 -0.52
CA LEU A 7 -3.94 -2.39 -1.05
C LEU A 7 -3.96 -3.86 -1.44
N SER A 8 -4.38 -4.78 -0.57
CA SER A 8 -4.33 -6.24 -0.83
C SER A 8 -5.10 -6.68 -2.08
N ARG A 9 -6.01 -5.84 -2.62
CA ARG A 9 -6.69 -6.05 -3.90
C ARG A 9 -5.88 -5.62 -5.13
N ALA A 10 -4.72 -5.01 -4.97
CA ALA A 10 -3.82 -4.68 -6.07
C ALA A 10 -3.08 -5.94 -6.54
N GLU A 11 -3.06 -6.13 -7.85
CA GLU A 11 -2.24 -7.17 -8.47
C GLU A 11 -0.75 -6.93 -8.15
N GLY A 12 -0.03 -8.01 -7.85
CA GLY A 12 1.38 -7.94 -7.46
C GLY A 12 1.63 -7.65 -5.98
N ILE A 13 0.62 -7.38 -5.15
CA ILE A 13 0.81 -7.31 -3.68
C ILE A 13 0.71 -8.71 -3.09
N THR A 14 1.75 -9.10 -2.35
CA THR A 14 1.86 -10.39 -1.67
C THR A 14 1.47 -10.27 -0.20
N GLU A 15 1.79 -9.15 0.45
CA GLU A 15 1.50 -8.94 1.87
C GLU A 15 1.31 -7.46 2.18
N VAL A 16 0.39 -7.16 3.11
CA VAL A 16 0.20 -5.81 3.66
C VAL A 16 0.13 -5.93 5.17
N ALA A 17 0.99 -5.19 5.87
CA ALA A 17 0.98 -5.05 7.31
C ALA A 17 0.80 -3.58 7.67
N VAL A 18 -0.17 -3.27 8.52
CA VAL A 18 -0.47 -1.89 8.93
C VAL A 18 -0.21 -1.74 10.40
N ASP A 19 0.64 -0.78 10.71
CA ASP A 19 1.03 -0.44 12.05
C ASP A 19 0.31 0.84 12.44
N VAL A 20 -0.86 0.70 13.08
CA VAL A 20 -1.73 1.83 13.41
C VAL A 20 -1.12 2.71 14.49
N GLU A 21 -0.36 2.11 15.42
CA GLU A 21 0.36 2.83 16.48
C GLU A 21 1.47 3.70 15.89
N ALA A 22 2.27 3.14 14.99
CA ALA A 22 3.34 3.88 14.31
C ALA A 22 2.84 4.72 13.12
N LYS A 23 1.57 4.56 12.71
CA LYS A 23 0.99 5.14 11.48
C LYS A 23 1.80 4.80 10.23
N THR A 24 2.37 3.60 10.18
CA THR A 24 3.16 3.12 9.05
C THR A 24 2.47 1.95 8.37
N VAL A 25 2.76 1.79 7.08
CA VAL A 25 2.26 0.68 6.27
C VAL A 25 3.46 -0.03 5.67
N LYS A 26 3.51 -1.34 5.78
CA LYS A 26 4.52 -2.17 5.14
C LYS A 26 3.83 -3.02 4.09
N VAL A 27 4.29 -2.90 2.85
CA VAL A 27 3.74 -3.61 1.71
C VAL A 27 4.85 -4.44 1.10
N THR A 28 4.60 -5.74 0.96
CA THR A 28 5.43 -6.65 0.19
C THR A 28 4.76 -6.86 -1.14
N PHE A 29 5.51 -6.62 -2.22
CA PHE A 29 5.00 -6.70 -3.58
C PHE A 29 6.06 -7.26 -4.52
N GLU A 30 5.61 -7.79 -5.65
CA GLU A 30 6.46 -8.37 -6.69
C GLU A 30 6.65 -7.38 -7.84
N GLU A 31 7.89 -6.98 -8.08
CA GLU A 31 8.29 -6.28 -9.29
C GLU A 31 8.47 -7.30 -10.44
N PRO A 32 8.01 -6.99 -11.68
CA PRO A 32 7.55 -5.69 -12.17
C PRO A 32 6.02 -5.48 -12.14
N LEU A 33 5.25 -6.33 -11.44
CA LEU A 33 3.78 -6.30 -11.48
C LEU A 33 3.21 -5.02 -10.86
N VAL A 34 3.82 -4.54 -9.78
CA VAL A 34 3.48 -3.27 -9.14
C VAL A 34 4.74 -2.61 -8.62
N GLY A 35 4.78 -1.28 -8.66
CA GLY A 35 5.89 -0.47 -8.14
C GLY A 35 5.41 0.46 -7.04
N VAL A 36 6.35 1.07 -6.33
CA VAL A 36 6.05 1.98 -5.22
C VAL A 36 5.16 3.15 -5.66
N ASP A 37 5.43 3.75 -6.82
CA ASP A 37 4.65 4.88 -7.34
C ASP A 37 3.16 4.53 -7.52
N ALA A 38 2.86 3.35 -8.06
CA ALA A 38 1.49 2.86 -8.21
C ALA A 38 0.80 2.63 -6.86
N LEU A 39 1.55 2.15 -5.85
CA LEU A 39 1.04 1.99 -4.49
C LEU A 39 0.71 3.34 -3.86
N LEU A 40 1.60 4.33 -4.00
CA LEU A 40 1.41 5.69 -3.49
C LEU A 40 0.20 6.36 -4.15
N SER A 41 0.06 6.24 -5.47
CA SER A 41 -1.08 6.79 -6.20
C SER A 41 -2.40 6.14 -5.77
N LYS A 42 -2.41 4.83 -5.53
CA LYS A 42 -3.60 4.11 -5.05
C LYS A 42 -3.96 4.51 -3.62
N LEU A 43 -2.98 4.76 -2.78
CA LEU A 43 -3.17 5.27 -1.42
C LEU A 43 -3.74 6.69 -1.43
N ASP A 44 -3.28 7.54 -2.35
CA ASP A 44 -3.82 8.89 -2.55
C ASP A 44 -5.30 8.86 -2.99
N ASP A 45 -5.66 8.00 -3.97
CA ASP A 45 -7.05 7.81 -4.42
C ASP A 45 -7.98 7.31 -3.30
N LEU A 46 -7.46 6.51 -2.38
CA LEU A 46 -8.18 6.05 -1.19
C LEU A 46 -8.29 7.11 -0.08
N GLY A 47 -7.67 8.29 -0.26
CA GLY A 47 -7.67 9.38 0.72
C GLY A 47 -6.64 9.23 1.83
N TYR A 48 -5.61 8.40 1.62
CA TYR A 48 -4.53 8.11 2.56
C TYR A 48 -3.17 8.43 1.92
N PRO A 49 -2.82 9.71 1.68
CA PRO A 49 -1.53 10.06 1.10
C PRO A 49 -0.40 9.52 1.97
N ALA A 50 0.48 8.74 1.34
CA ALA A 50 1.65 8.15 1.98
C ALA A 50 2.92 8.59 1.26
N HIS A 51 4.06 8.41 1.90
CA HIS A 51 5.36 8.70 1.32
C HIS A 51 6.31 7.55 1.67
N GLN A 52 7.13 7.13 0.71
CA GLN A 52 8.26 6.25 0.98
C GLN A 52 9.39 7.08 1.60
N GLY A 53 9.83 6.71 2.80
CA GLY A 53 10.92 7.34 3.55
C GLY A 53 12.04 6.37 3.86
#